data_AF-A0AAU6K9M8-F1
#
_entry.id   AF-A0AAU6K9M8-F1
#
_cell.length_a   1.000
_cell.length_b   1.000
_cell.length_c   1.000
_cell.angle_alpha   90.00
_cell.angle_beta   90.00
_cell.angle_gamma   90.00
#
_symmetry.space_group_name_H-M   'P 1'
#
loop_
_entity.id
_entity.type
_entity.pdbx_description
1 polymer ?
#
loop_
_entity_poly.entity_id
_entity_poly.type
_entity_poly.pdbx_seq_one_letter_code
_entity_poly.pdbx_strand_id
1 'polypeptide(L)'
;MLKQIDATTLYSAVRLTVRFSEYGEVRPSAGSGTGFVVGEGTGPDEHLYLVTNRHVVDADYEKRRGWTLTDVRITGFYQSSRDFQSPPVRQEVVLASPEFCFPSAWHVDLAVLPLITDRTEVVSGRGRFNVLPASMLALRHDFRSGDVTVGRQVLMPGYPGIGDQLADRPILVGGVIATDPRFPAVLGSKEYPDEALCHAFSWKGMSGSPVLCAVPRPVTWNDFDSKGAMGTQYVLAGVNAGHIEARSDAAAGAISRFVKGDVLADLLRQAGADIFELPGE
;
A
#
# COMPACT_ATOMS: atom_id res chain seq x y z
N MET A 1 -4.58 -20.59 -1.49
CA MET A 1 -5.00 -20.63 -0.08
C MET A 1 -5.84 -19.37 0.17
N LEU A 2 -7.05 -19.50 0.70
CA LEU A 2 -7.97 -18.38 0.92
C LEU A 2 -7.35 -17.38 1.90
N LYS A 3 -7.11 -16.14 1.49
CA LYS A 3 -6.62 -15.11 2.40
C LYS A 3 -7.80 -14.41 3.06
N GLN A 4 -8.14 -14.89 4.25
CA GLN A 4 -8.88 -14.09 5.21
C GLN A 4 -7.97 -13.01 5.77
N ILE A 5 -8.55 -11.89 6.19
CA ILE A 5 -7.81 -10.88 6.94
C ILE A 5 -7.44 -11.48 8.28
N ASP A 6 -6.14 -11.62 8.50
CA ASP A 6 -5.56 -12.16 9.72
C ASP A 6 -4.47 -11.23 10.26
N ALA A 7 -3.78 -11.66 11.32
CA ALA A 7 -2.69 -10.90 11.88
C ALA A 7 -1.54 -10.68 10.87
N THR A 8 -1.25 -11.64 9.98
CA THR A 8 -0.21 -11.44 8.96
C THR A 8 -0.58 -10.33 7.98
N THR A 9 -1.87 -10.17 7.70
CA THR A 9 -2.39 -9.10 6.86
C THR A 9 -2.29 -7.74 7.56
N LEU A 10 -2.64 -7.66 8.85
CA LEU A 10 -2.45 -6.44 9.64
C LEU A 10 -0.97 -6.01 9.69
N TYR A 11 -0.07 -6.96 9.93
CA TYR A 11 1.37 -6.71 10.04
C TYR A 11 2.09 -6.64 8.68
N SER A 12 1.37 -6.67 7.56
CA SER A 12 1.94 -6.39 6.23
C SER A 12 2.27 -4.91 6.02
N ALA A 13 1.63 -4.03 6.79
CA ALA A 13 1.96 -2.62 6.82
C ALA A 13 3.29 -2.39 7.55
N VAL A 14 4.13 -1.55 6.98
CA VAL A 14 5.39 -1.07 7.57
C VAL A 14 5.34 0.45 7.66
N ARG A 15 5.99 1.01 8.68
CA ARG A 15 6.19 2.44 8.82
C ARG A 15 7.48 2.84 8.13
N LEU A 16 7.38 3.85 7.28
CA LEU A 16 8.50 4.48 6.59
C LEU A 16 8.88 5.77 7.30
N THR A 17 10.17 5.94 7.54
CA THR A 17 10.77 7.22 7.95
C THR A 17 11.89 7.51 6.98
N VAL A 18 11.80 8.63 6.28
CA VAL A 18 12.74 8.99 5.22
C VAL A 18 13.52 10.22 5.59
N ARG A 19 14.73 10.34 5.06
CA ARG A 19 15.53 11.57 5.17
C ARG A 19 15.95 12.05 3.80
N PHE A 20 16.07 13.38 3.70
CA PHE A 20 16.47 14.04 2.49
C PHE A 20 17.64 15.01 2.74
N SER A 21 18.43 15.23 1.70
CA SER A 21 19.39 16.32 1.64
C SER A 21 18.92 17.40 0.67
N GLU A 22 19.28 18.65 0.97
CA GLU A 22 19.02 19.82 0.15
C GLU A 22 20.39 20.46 -0.16
N TYR A 23 20.78 20.52 -1.43
CA TYR A 23 22.11 20.99 -1.86
C TYR A 23 23.30 20.30 -1.18
N GLY A 24 23.16 19.02 -0.83
CA GLY A 24 24.20 18.24 -0.14
C GLY A 24 24.22 18.40 1.38
N GLU A 25 23.42 19.31 1.95
CA GLU A 25 23.20 19.39 3.39
C GLU A 25 22.02 18.49 3.80
N VAL A 26 22.27 17.51 4.69
CA VAL A 26 21.21 16.68 5.24
C VAL A 26 20.33 17.53 6.16
N ARG A 27 19.11 17.84 5.72
CA ARG A 27 18.12 18.55 6.53
C ARG A 27 17.45 17.54 7.47
N PRO A 28 17.08 17.90 8.71
CA PRO A 28 16.38 17.03 9.64
C PRO A 28 14.90 16.75 9.25
N SER A 29 14.50 17.06 8.02
CA SER A 29 13.16 16.79 7.51
C SER A 29 12.96 15.28 7.40
N ALA A 30 12.22 14.72 8.36
CA ALA A 30 11.79 13.33 8.36
C ALA A 30 10.41 13.23 7.69
N GLY A 31 10.38 12.85 6.41
CA GLY A 31 9.14 12.38 5.81
C GLY A 31 8.70 11.09 6.51
N SER A 32 7.39 10.89 6.67
CA SER A 32 6.84 9.73 7.37
C SER A 32 5.58 9.26 6.65
N GLY A 33 5.46 7.94 6.49
CA GLY A 33 4.30 7.32 5.87
C GLY A 33 4.20 5.84 6.22
N THR A 34 3.25 5.17 5.58
CA THR A 34 3.12 3.73 5.57
C THR A 34 3.65 3.19 4.24
N GLY A 35 4.13 1.96 4.24
CA GLY A 35 4.33 1.16 3.03
C GLY A 35 3.93 -0.29 3.31
N PHE A 36 4.13 -1.15 2.33
CA PHE A 36 3.96 -2.59 2.47
C PHE A 36 4.83 -3.32 1.46
N VAL A 37 5.07 -4.61 1.67
CA VAL A 37 5.88 -5.43 0.77
C VAL A 37 4.98 -6.30 -0.11
N VAL A 38 5.18 -6.22 -1.42
CA VAL A 38 4.59 -7.14 -2.39
C VAL A 38 5.63 -8.19 -2.80
N GLY A 39 5.22 -9.45 -2.84
CA GLY A 39 6.05 -10.58 -3.24
C GLY A 39 5.54 -11.25 -4.50
N GLU A 40 6.42 -11.45 -5.46
CA GLU A 40 6.20 -12.24 -6.66
C GLU A 40 7.00 -13.54 -6.57
N GLY A 41 6.43 -14.66 -7.04
CA GLY A 41 7.06 -15.96 -6.91
C GLY A 41 6.98 -16.52 -5.48
N THR A 42 7.73 -17.58 -5.21
CA THR A 42 7.80 -18.19 -3.88
C THR A 42 9.18 -18.78 -3.64
N GLY A 43 9.67 -18.69 -2.40
CA GLY A 43 10.91 -19.37 -2.01
C GLY A 43 12.15 -18.64 -2.53
N PRO A 44 13.15 -19.33 -3.09
CA PRO A 44 14.39 -18.70 -3.55
C PRO A 44 14.21 -17.69 -4.69
N ASP A 45 13.16 -17.86 -5.49
CA ASP A 45 12.83 -17.01 -6.63
C ASP A 45 11.81 -15.90 -6.24
N GLU A 46 11.59 -15.67 -4.94
CA GLU A 46 10.67 -14.64 -4.48
C GLU A 46 11.28 -13.24 -4.71
N HIS A 47 10.67 -12.44 -5.58
CA HIS A 47 11.02 -11.05 -5.81
C HIS A 47 10.17 -10.14 -4.92
N LEU A 48 10.84 -9.27 -4.16
CA LEU A 48 10.19 -8.40 -3.17
C LEU A 48 10.22 -6.94 -3.60
N TYR A 49 9.11 -6.25 -3.41
CA TYR A 49 8.91 -4.86 -3.78
C TYR A 49 8.32 -4.09 -2.61
N LEU A 50 9.00 -3.04 -2.14
CA LEU A 50 8.41 -2.09 -1.20
C LEU A 50 7.53 -1.10 -1.96
N VAL A 51 6.27 -0.98 -1.53
CA VAL A 51 5.28 -0.09 -2.12
C VAL A 51 4.92 1.01 -1.13
N THR A 52 4.81 2.25 -1.62
CA THR A 52 4.31 3.41 -0.87
C THR A 52 3.84 4.52 -1.82
N ASN A 53 3.50 5.70 -1.31
CA ASN A 53 3.21 6.87 -2.14
C ASN A 53 4.48 7.61 -2.57
N ARG A 54 4.41 8.29 -3.71
CA ARG A 54 5.51 9.09 -4.23
C ARG A 54 5.84 10.26 -3.31
N HIS A 55 4.86 10.98 -2.79
CA HIS A 55 5.09 12.10 -1.87
C HIS A 55 5.81 11.70 -0.57
N VAL A 56 5.85 10.41 -0.22
CA VAL A 56 6.57 9.92 0.97
C VAL A 56 8.08 9.86 0.70
N VAL A 57 8.50 9.57 -0.54
CA VAL A 57 9.90 9.25 -0.89
C VAL A 57 10.51 10.22 -1.92
N ASP A 58 9.71 11.12 -2.48
CA ASP A 58 10.11 12.17 -3.41
C ASP A 58 9.62 13.53 -2.87
N ALA A 59 10.49 14.22 -2.11
CA ALA A 59 10.16 15.54 -1.55
C ALA A 59 9.94 16.62 -2.62
N ASP A 60 10.42 16.39 -3.84
CA ASP A 60 10.26 17.30 -4.98
C ASP A 60 8.96 17.04 -5.77
N TYR A 61 8.17 16.03 -5.38
CA TYR A 61 6.95 15.61 -6.05
C TYR A 61 5.93 16.75 -6.24
N GLU A 62 5.65 17.50 -5.17
CA GLU A 62 4.71 18.64 -5.25
C GLU A 62 5.40 19.92 -5.71
N LYS A 63 6.65 20.13 -5.28
CA LYS A 63 7.42 21.35 -5.50
C LYS A 63 8.89 21.02 -5.62
N ARG A 64 9.47 21.23 -6.80
CA ARG A 64 10.91 21.08 -7.02
C ARG A 64 11.72 22.04 -6.16
N ARG A 65 12.55 21.47 -5.29
CA ARG A 65 13.45 22.20 -4.38
C ARG A 65 14.88 21.65 -4.45
N GLY A 66 15.14 20.60 -5.23
CA GLY A 66 16.45 19.96 -5.35
C GLY A 66 16.73 18.97 -4.22
N TRP A 67 15.68 18.34 -3.68
CA TRP A 67 15.80 17.41 -2.57
C TRP A 67 16.20 16.03 -3.06
N THR A 68 17.16 15.39 -2.39
CA THR A 68 17.63 14.04 -2.71
C THR A 68 17.36 13.11 -1.53
N LEU A 69 16.73 11.97 -1.79
CA LEU A 69 16.47 10.95 -0.77
C LEU A 69 17.78 10.31 -0.33
N THR A 70 18.10 10.37 0.97
CA THR A 70 19.37 9.86 1.51
C THR A 70 19.22 8.50 2.18
N ASP A 71 18.16 8.32 2.96
CA ASP A 71 17.89 7.05 3.60
C ASP A 71 16.38 6.81 3.79
N VAL A 72 16.03 5.53 3.75
CA VAL A 72 14.69 5.05 4.10
C VAL A 72 14.84 4.04 5.23
N ARG A 73 14.29 4.37 6.39
CA ARG A 73 14.11 3.45 7.50
C ARG A 73 12.74 2.81 7.41
N ILE A 74 12.72 1.49 7.37
CA ILE A 74 11.52 0.66 7.38
C ILE A 74 11.41 0.01 8.75
N THR A 75 10.36 0.32 9.48
CA THR A 75 10.06 -0.29 10.79
C THR A 75 8.72 -1.00 10.72
N GLY A 76 8.62 -2.17 11.35
CA GLY A 76 7.41 -2.96 11.30
C GLY A 76 7.40 -4.06 12.33
N PHE A 77 6.43 -4.96 12.18
CA PHE A 77 6.29 -6.15 13.00
C PHE A 77 6.10 -7.35 12.07
N TYR A 78 6.62 -8.49 12.49
CA TYR A 78 6.46 -9.76 11.78
C TYR A 78 5.58 -10.69 12.59
N GLN A 79 4.51 -11.19 11.97
CA GLN A 79 3.70 -12.27 12.48
C GLN A 79 3.94 -13.56 11.68
N SER A 80 4.23 -14.65 12.38
CA SER A 80 4.33 -15.97 11.77
C SER A 80 2.96 -16.49 11.36
N SER A 81 2.82 -16.95 10.12
CA SER A 81 1.62 -17.67 9.66
C SER A 81 1.50 -19.08 10.25
N ARG A 82 2.57 -19.62 10.85
CA ARG A 82 2.58 -20.95 11.49
C ARG A 82 2.25 -20.88 12.98
N ASP A 83 2.37 -19.71 13.58
CA ASP A 83 2.15 -19.50 15.00
C ASP A 83 1.52 -18.12 15.23
N PHE A 84 0.18 -18.11 15.20
CA PHE A 84 -0.63 -16.90 15.45
C PHE A 84 -0.76 -16.57 16.93
N GLN A 85 -0.35 -17.47 17.84
CA GLN A 85 -0.44 -17.26 19.29
C GLN A 85 0.80 -16.51 19.81
N SER A 86 1.94 -16.71 19.16
CA SER A 86 3.14 -15.94 19.48
C SER A 86 2.97 -14.44 19.19
N PRO A 87 3.44 -13.57 20.09
CA PRO A 87 3.47 -12.13 19.85
C PRO A 87 4.26 -11.78 18.57
N PRO A 88 3.85 -10.74 17.85
CA PRO A 88 4.59 -10.28 16.68
C PRO A 88 5.97 -9.75 17.08
N VAL A 89 6.97 -9.97 16.22
CA VAL A 89 8.37 -9.60 16.48
C VAL A 89 8.69 -8.29 15.76
N ARG A 90 9.26 -7.31 16.47
CA ARG A 90 9.65 -6.03 15.86
C ARG A 90 10.75 -6.24 14.81
N GLN A 91 10.64 -5.51 13.71
CA GLN A 91 11.57 -5.56 12.57
C GLN A 91 12.00 -4.15 12.19
N GLU A 92 13.25 -4.03 11.77
CA GLU A 92 13.82 -2.78 11.28
C GLU A 92 14.86 -3.07 10.20
N VAL A 93 14.87 -2.23 9.17
CA VAL A 93 15.94 -2.14 8.17
C VAL A 93 16.12 -0.69 7.75
N VAL A 94 17.36 -0.29 7.48
CA VAL A 94 17.70 1.04 6.94
C VAL A 94 18.39 0.85 5.60
N LEU A 95 17.87 1.52 4.58
CA LEU A 95 18.39 1.50 3.21
C LEU A 95 19.06 2.85 2.92
N ALA A 96 20.27 2.83 2.37
CA ALA A 96 20.97 4.03 1.91
C ALA A 96 20.66 4.29 0.43
N SER A 97 20.39 5.56 0.13
CA SER A 97 20.15 6.10 -1.21
C SER A 97 19.28 5.20 -2.11
N PRO A 98 18.10 4.73 -1.65
CA PRO A 98 17.31 3.78 -2.42
C PRO A 98 16.73 4.42 -3.69
N GLU A 99 16.76 3.68 -4.79
CA GLU A 99 16.25 4.11 -6.09
C GLU A 99 14.81 3.61 -6.30
N PHE A 100 13.82 4.48 -6.05
CA PHE A 100 12.42 4.17 -6.32
C PHE A 100 12.08 4.32 -7.81
N CYS A 101 11.26 3.40 -8.31
CA CYS A 101 10.53 3.53 -9.56
C CYS A 101 9.25 4.36 -9.35
N PHE A 102 8.98 5.25 -10.30
CA PHE A 102 7.78 6.08 -10.33
C PHE A 102 7.02 5.90 -11.65
N PRO A 103 5.69 6.09 -11.66
CA PRO A 103 4.91 6.16 -12.88
C PRO A 103 5.37 7.32 -13.78
N SER A 104 5.23 7.17 -15.09
CA SER A 104 5.50 8.24 -16.06
C SER A 104 4.50 9.40 -15.92
N ALA A 105 3.26 9.08 -15.55
CA ALA A 105 2.22 10.05 -15.23
C ALA A 105 2.54 10.75 -13.90
N TRP A 106 2.90 12.03 -13.97
CA TRP A 106 3.37 12.79 -12.80
C TRP A 106 2.32 12.93 -11.69
N HIS A 107 1.02 12.84 -12.00
CA HIS A 107 -0.04 13.00 -11.02
C HIS A 107 -0.31 11.73 -10.20
N VAL A 108 0.28 10.59 -10.59
CA VAL A 108 0.10 9.31 -9.90
C VAL A 108 1.03 9.26 -8.69
N ASP A 109 0.42 9.25 -7.50
CA ASP A 109 1.11 9.29 -6.23
C ASP A 109 1.53 7.89 -5.76
N LEU A 110 2.44 7.26 -6.50
CA LEU A 110 2.88 5.88 -6.25
C LEU A 110 4.39 5.73 -6.43
N ALA A 111 5.00 4.92 -5.58
CA ALA A 111 6.42 4.58 -5.64
C ALA A 111 6.64 3.10 -5.30
N VAL A 112 7.56 2.47 -6.04
CA VAL A 112 7.97 1.08 -5.85
C VAL A 112 9.48 0.99 -5.74
N LEU A 113 10.00 0.26 -4.77
CA LEU A 113 11.42 -0.05 -4.62
C LEU A 113 11.63 -1.57 -4.70
N PRO A 114 12.33 -2.08 -5.73
CA PRO A 114 12.78 -3.47 -5.75
C PRO A 114 13.76 -3.74 -4.59
N LEU A 115 13.38 -4.63 -3.66
CA LEU A 115 14.19 -4.98 -2.50
C LEU A 115 15.26 -6.04 -2.81
N ILE A 116 15.19 -6.67 -3.99
CA ILE A 116 16.17 -7.64 -4.47
C ILE A 116 16.77 -7.11 -5.77
N THR A 117 17.75 -6.24 -5.62
CA THR A 117 18.72 -5.93 -6.67
C THR A 117 20.06 -5.67 -5.98
N ASP A 118 21.15 -5.90 -6.70
CA ASP A 118 22.53 -5.54 -6.29
C ASP A 118 22.72 -4.02 -6.03
N ARG A 119 21.63 -3.24 -6.05
CA ARG A 119 21.57 -1.77 -5.98
C ARG A 119 21.06 -1.26 -4.64
N THR A 120 20.42 -2.08 -3.81
CA THR A 120 19.87 -1.63 -2.52
C THR A 120 20.88 -1.89 -1.41
N GLU A 121 21.61 -0.84 -1.00
CA GLU A 121 22.57 -0.93 0.09
C GLU A 121 21.84 -0.95 1.45
N VAL A 122 21.88 -2.10 2.13
CA VAL A 122 21.37 -2.26 3.49
C VAL A 122 22.40 -1.74 4.49
N VAL A 123 22.09 -0.63 5.15
CA VAL A 123 22.94 0.00 6.15
C VAL A 123 22.88 -0.76 7.47
N SER A 124 21.69 -1.20 7.87
CA SER A 124 21.48 -1.94 9.11
C SER A 124 20.17 -2.73 9.12
N GLY A 125 20.11 -3.75 9.98
CA GLY A 125 18.95 -4.63 10.13
C GLY A 125 18.90 -5.77 9.10
N ARG A 126 17.92 -6.67 9.28
CA ARG A 126 17.61 -7.76 8.33
C ARG A 126 16.14 -7.77 7.88
N GLY A 127 15.32 -6.89 8.47
CA GLY A 127 13.87 -6.69 8.27
C GLY A 127 13.12 -7.82 7.57
N ARG A 128 12.62 -8.82 8.31
CA ARG A 128 11.69 -9.83 7.77
C ARG A 128 10.26 -9.32 7.91
N PHE A 129 9.63 -8.84 6.85
CA PHE A 129 8.25 -8.31 6.91
C PHE A 129 7.21 -9.33 6.41
N ASN A 130 5.95 -9.14 6.79
CA ASN A 130 4.85 -9.88 6.17
C ASN A 130 4.64 -9.37 4.74
N VAL A 131 4.45 -10.30 3.80
CA VAL A 131 4.40 -10.02 2.36
C VAL A 131 2.98 -10.24 1.83
N LEU A 132 2.49 -9.29 1.06
CA LEU A 132 1.29 -9.45 0.25
C LEU A 132 1.70 -10.06 -1.10
N PRO A 133 1.19 -11.23 -1.51
CA PRO A 133 1.54 -11.82 -2.78
C PRO A 133 0.97 -10.96 -3.91
N ALA A 134 1.72 -10.84 -5.01
CA ALA A 134 1.29 -10.13 -6.21
C ALA A 134 -0.03 -10.68 -6.78
N SER A 135 -0.33 -11.96 -6.54
CA SER A 135 -1.61 -12.59 -6.90
C SER A 135 -2.84 -12.02 -6.18
N MET A 136 -2.66 -11.17 -5.17
CA MET A 136 -3.76 -10.40 -4.58
C MET A 136 -4.08 -9.13 -5.38
N LEU A 137 -3.23 -8.65 -6.28
CA LEU A 137 -3.46 -7.38 -6.98
C LEU A 137 -4.77 -7.42 -7.77
N ALA A 138 -5.63 -6.43 -7.52
CA ALA A 138 -6.77 -6.18 -8.40
C ALA A 138 -6.24 -5.59 -9.71
N LEU A 139 -6.57 -6.21 -10.82
CA LEU A 139 -6.21 -5.81 -12.16
C LEU A 139 -7.39 -5.12 -12.84
N ARG A 140 -7.16 -4.59 -14.05
CA ARG A 140 -8.18 -3.84 -14.81
C ARG A 140 -9.50 -4.58 -14.95
N HIS A 141 -9.45 -5.90 -15.10
CA HIS A 141 -10.65 -6.72 -15.26
C HIS A 141 -11.50 -6.75 -13.98
N ASP A 142 -10.91 -6.78 -12.78
CA ASP A 142 -11.64 -6.79 -11.49
C ASP A 142 -12.47 -5.52 -11.28
N PHE A 143 -11.98 -4.38 -11.76
CA PHE A 143 -12.74 -3.13 -11.75
C PHE A 143 -13.85 -3.15 -12.79
N ARG A 144 -13.56 -3.59 -14.02
CA ARG A 144 -14.51 -3.60 -15.14
C ARG A 144 -15.66 -4.59 -14.94
N SER A 145 -15.37 -5.78 -14.42
CA SER A 145 -16.37 -6.82 -14.09
C SER A 145 -17.31 -6.38 -12.96
N GLY A 146 -16.89 -5.42 -12.14
CA GLY A 146 -17.63 -4.96 -10.97
C GLY A 146 -17.35 -5.79 -9.71
N ASP A 147 -16.27 -6.57 -9.69
CA ASP A 147 -15.83 -7.27 -8.47
C ASP A 147 -15.37 -6.27 -7.42
N VAL A 148 -14.48 -5.35 -7.81
CA VAL A 148 -14.11 -4.16 -7.05
C VAL A 148 -15.03 -3.01 -7.47
N THR A 149 -16.01 -2.68 -6.62
CA THR A 149 -17.09 -1.73 -6.96
C THR A 149 -17.59 -0.92 -5.76
N VAL A 150 -18.48 0.03 -6.01
CA VAL A 150 -19.11 0.89 -4.98
C VAL A 150 -19.73 0.03 -3.87
N GLY A 151 -19.56 0.46 -2.63
CA GLY A 151 -20.12 -0.20 -1.45
C GLY A 151 -19.33 -1.43 -0.99
N ARG A 152 -18.31 -1.88 -1.72
CA ARG A 152 -17.41 -2.94 -1.25
C ARG A 152 -16.64 -2.48 -0.03
N GLN A 153 -16.49 -3.37 0.94
CA GLN A 153 -15.67 -3.13 2.12
C GLN A 153 -14.21 -2.98 1.70
N VAL A 154 -13.56 -1.93 2.23
CA VAL A 154 -12.12 -1.77 2.18
C VAL A 154 -11.51 -1.84 3.58
N LEU A 155 -10.31 -2.36 3.67
CA LEU A 155 -9.52 -2.48 4.89
C LEU A 155 -8.09 -2.01 4.61
N MET A 156 -7.58 -1.15 5.49
CA MET A 156 -6.29 -0.48 5.32
C MET A 156 -5.47 -0.62 6.61
N PRO A 157 -4.54 -1.59 6.69
CA PRO A 157 -3.56 -1.61 7.77
C PRO A 157 -2.55 -0.49 7.56
N GLY A 158 -2.29 0.32 8.59
CA GLY A 158 -1.32 1.40 8.49
C GLY A 158 -0.91 1.98 9.83
N TYR A 159 -0.09 3.03 9.80
CA TYR A 159 0.44 3.69 10.98
C TYR A 159 -0.15 5.11 11.12
N PRO A 160 -1.42 5.25 11.53
CA PRO A 160 -2.01 6.57 11.69
C PRO A 160 -1.35 7.32 12.85
N GLY A 161 -1.20 8.63 12.67
CA GLY A 161 -1.03 9.58 13.77
C GLY A 161 -2.38 9.83 14.42
N ILE A 162 -2.49 9.57 15.72
CA ILE A 162 -3.68 9.84 16.53
C ILE A 162 -3.29 10.93 17.54
N GLY A 163 -3.76 12.16 17.30
CA GLY A 163 -3.24 13.34 17.99
C GLY A 163 -1.75 13.53 17.71
N ASP A 164 -0.96 13.77 18.76
CA ASP A 164 0.51 13.90 18.68
C ASP A 164 1.24 12.55 18.79
N GLN A 165 0.52 11.43 18.83
CA GLN A 165 1.09 10.10 19.00
C GLN A 165 1.04 9.31 17.70
N LEU A 166 2.16 8.69 17.35
CA LEU A 166 2.22 7.68 16.29
C LEU A 166 1.96 6.31 16.90
N ALA A 167 1.10 5.52 16.26
CA ALA A 167 0.90 4.13 16.67
C ALA A 167 2.22 3.35 16.58
N ASP A 168 2.56 2.57 17.62
CA ASP A 168 3.75 1.70 17.57
C ASP A 168 3.49 0.45 16.72
N ARG A 169 2.25 -0.05 16.72
CA ARG A 169 1.79 -1.17 15.88
C ARG A 169 0.80 -0.67 14.82
N PRO A 170 0.68 -1.36 13.67
CA PRO A 170 -0.28 -0.96 12.66
C PRO A 170 -1.72 -1.10 13.20
N ILE A 171 -2.59 -0.21 12.73
CA ILE A 171 -4.02 -0.19 13.02
C ILE A 171 -4.77 -0.52 11.71
N LEU A 172 -5.75 -1.41 11.80
CA LEU A 172 -6.64 -1.71 10.68
C LEU A 172 -7.78 -0.70 10.66
N VAL A 173 -7.87 0.09 9.59
CA VAL A 173 -9.00 1.01 9.36
C VAL A 173 -9.90 0.44 8.29
N GLY A 174 -11.21 0.44 8.54
CA GLY A 174 -12.21 -0.05 7.59
C GLY A 174 -13.07 1.06 7.00
N GLY A 175 -13.66 0.78 5.85
CA GLY A 175 -14.64 1.64 5.21
C GLY A 175 -15.24 0.99 3.98
N VAL A 176 -15.74 1.80 3.05
CA VAL A 176 -16.32 1.33 1.78
C VAL A 176 -15.85 2.18 0.59
N ILE A 177 -15.80 1.57 -0.59
CA ILE A 177 -15.61 2.30 -1.85
C ILE A 177 -16.83 3.21 -2.07
N ALA A 178 -16.58 4.51 -2.24
CA ALA A 178 -17.62 5.55 -2.33
C ALA A 178 -17.91 6.02 -3.77
N THR A 179 -16.98 5.81 -4.71
CA THR A 179 -17.15 6.15 -6.14
C THR A 179 -16.97 4.94 -7.03
N ASP A 180 -17.55 4.96 -8.22
CA ASP A 180 -17.39 3.90 -9.22
C ASP A 180 -15.93 3.81 -9.68
N PRO A 181 -15.17 2.76 -9.30
CA PRO A 181 -13.73 2.70 -9.55
C PRO A 181 -13.40 2.35 -11.00
N ARG A 182 -14.41 2.11 -11.85
CA ARG A 182 -14.26 1.95 -13.30
C ARG A 182 -13.88 3.26 -13.99
N PHE A 183 -14.17 4.40 -13.36
CA PHE A 183 -13.97 5.73 -13.90
C PHE A 183 -13.06 6.55 -12.98
N PRO A 184 -12.43 7.62 -13.49
CA PRO A 184 -11.79 8.64 -12.67
C PRO A 184 -12.69 9.13 -11.54
N ALA A 185 -12.14 9.28 -10.34
CA ALA A 185 -12.82 10.00 -9.27
C ALA A 185 -12.86 11.50 -9.61
N VAL A 186 -14.02 12.13 -9.42
CA VAL A 186 -14.20 13.57 -9.63
C VAL A 186 -14.82 14.19 -8.39
N LEU A 187 -14.19 15.27 -7.89
CA LEU A 187 -14.70 16.07 -6.79
C LEU A 187 -14.70 17.55 -7.17
N GLY A 188 -15.89 18.09 -7.46
CA GLY A 188 -16.03 19.45 -7.98
C GLY A 188 -15.34 19.56 -9.35
N SER A 189 -14.35 20.44 -9.47
CA SER A 189 -13.54 20.61 -10.69
C SER A 189 -12.23 19.81 -10.69
N LYS A 190 -11.94 19.04 -9.63
CA LYS A 190 -10.71 18.25 -9.52
C LYS A 190 -10.98 16.81 -9.92
N GLU A 191 -10.19 16.32 -10.86
CA GLU A 191 -10.21 14.94 -11.33
C GLU A 191 -9.00 14.19 -10.77
N TYR A 192 -9.22 12.91 -10.45
CA TYR A 192 -8.22 11.95 -10.01
C TYR A 192 -8.30 10.73 -10.96
N PRO A 193 -7.58 10.76 -12.10
CA PRO A 193 -7.75 9.79 -13.20
C PRO A 193 -7.59 8.33 -12.79
N ASP A 194 -6.66 8.09 -11.88
CA ASP A 194 -6.16 6.78 -11.51
C ASP A 194 -6.57 6.36 -10.09
N GLU A 195 -7.54 7.08 -9.51
CA GLU A 195 -7.94 6.92 -8.13
C GLU A 195 -9.44 6.70 -7.98
N ALA A 196 -9.81 6.04 -6.89
CA ALA A 196 -11.19 5.96 -6.42
C ALA A 196 -11.29 6.54 -4.99
N LEU A 197 -12.47 7.04 -4.64
CA LEU A 197 -12.76 7.54 -3.31
C LEU A 197 -13.33 6.44 -2.43
N CYS A 198 -13.00 6.50 -1.15
CA CYS A 198 -13.55 5.67 -0.10
C CYS A 198 -14.14 6.53 1.00
N HIS A 199 -15.22 6.07 1.61
CA HIS A 199 -15.63 6.55 2.92
C HIS A 199 -14.91 5.69 3.96
N ALA A 200 -13.71 6.13 4.32
CA ALA A 200 -12.82 5.46 5.25
C ALA A 200 -11.88 6.50 5.86
N PHE A 201 -11.53 6.32 7.13
CA PHE A 201 -10.65 7.26 7.78
C PHE A 201 -9.20 7.16 7.28
N SER A 202 -8.61 8.30 6.90
CA SER A 202 -7.19 8.37 6.56
C SER A 202 -6.56 9.61 7.16
N TRP A 203 -5.69 9.42 8.15
CA TRP A 203 -4.95 10.49 8.82
C TRP A 203 -3.49 10.55 8.36
N LYS A 204 -2.76 11.54 8.87
CA LYS A 204 -1.30 11.63 8.71
C LYS A 204 -0.65 10.29 9.09
N GLY A 205 0.25 9.80 8.24
CA GLY A 205 0.91 8.50 8.42
C GLY A 205 0.22 7.33 7.71
N MET A 206 -1.05 7.45 7.30
CA MET A 206 -1.75 6.38 6.54
C MET A 206 -1.41 6.38 5.05
N SER A 207 -0.82 7.43 4.50
CA SER A 207 -0.33 7.48 3.12
C SER A 207 0.57 6.29 2.84
N GLY A 208 0.26 5.52 1.79
CA GLY A 208 1.01 4.35 1.34
C GLY A 208 0.53 3.04 1.95
N SER A 209 -0.53 3.07 2.77
CA SER A 209 -1.17 1.85 3.28
C SER A 209 -1.77 1.01 2.14
N PRO A 210 -1.67 -0.32 2.17
CA PRO A 210 -2.38 -1.16 1.21
C PRO A 210 -3.89 -1.05 1.41
N VAL A 211 -4.66 -1.03 0.32
CA VAL A 211 -6.13 -1.02 0.34
C VAL A 211 -6.62 -2.40 -0.06
N LEU A 212 -7.14 -3.14 0.90
CA LEU A 212 -7.66 -4.49 0.70
C LEU A 212 -9.18 -4.41 0.50
N CYS A 213 -9.68 -4.92 -0.62
CA CYS A 213 -11.10 -4.93 -0.94
C CYS A 213 -11.68 -6.34 -0.82
N ALA A 214 -12.80 -6.46 -0.12
CA ALA A 214 -13.60 -7.69 -0.11
C ALA A 214 -14.31 -7.85 -1.46
N VAL A 215 -14.02 -8.92 -2.19
CA VAL A 215 -14.67 -9.26 -3.47
C VAL A 215 -15.37 -10.62 -3.39
N PRO A 216 -16.43 -10.85 -4.18
CA PRO A 216 -17.09 -12.13 -4.23
C PRO A 216 -16.13 -13.22 -4.69
N ARG A 217 -16.33 -14.44 -4.17
CA ARG A 217 -15.70 -15.65 -4.71
C ARG A 217 -16.78 -16.70 -4.95
N PRO A 218 -16.73 -17.43 -6.07
CA PRO A 218 -17.59 -18.60 -6.26
C PRO A 218 -17.44 -19.57 -5.09
N VAL A 219 -18.55 -19.90 -4.44
CA VAL A 219 -18.60 -20.91 -3.38
C VAL A 219 -18.51 -22.28 -4.03
N THR A 220 -17.56 -23.09 -3.54
CA THR A 220 -17.35 -24.47 -3.96
C THR A 220 -17.86 -25.42 -2.88
N TRP A 221 -18.12 -26.69 -3.24
CA TRP A 221 -18.55 -27.71 -2.28
C TRP A 221 -17.59 -27.85 -1.08
N ASN A 222 -16.28 -27.66 -1.30
CA ASN A 222 -15.26 -27.72 -0.24
C ASN A 222 -15.38 -26.57 0.78
N ASP A 223 -16.09 -25.50 0.45
CA ASP A 223 -16.24 -24.36 1.36
C ASP A 223 -17.25 -24.63 2.48
N PHE A 224 -18.20 -25.55 2.27
CA PHE A 224 -19.22 -25.91 3.26
C PHE A 224 -18.65 -26.64 4.48
N ASP A 225 -17.51 -27.31 4.34
CA ASP A 225 -16.82 -28.01 5.44
C ASP A 225 -15.83 -27.09 6.18
N SER A 226 -15.56 -25.90 5.66
CA SER A 226 -14.60 -24.96 6.23
C SER A 226 -15.31 -23.85 7.02
N LYS A 227 -14.90 -23.61 8.27
CA LYS A 227 -15.44 -22.56 9.17
C LYS A 227 -15.13 -21.12 8.72
N GLY A 228 -14.80 -20.91 7.45
CA GLY A 228 -14.39 -19.62 6.90
C GLY A 228 -15.56 -18.75 6.44
N ALA A 229 -15.30 -17.45 6.25
CA ALA A 229 -16.24 -16.54 5.60
C ALA A 229 -16.55 -17.05 4.18
N MET A 230 -17.74 -17.65 4.02
CA MET A 230 -18.16 -18.20 2.74
C MET A 230 -18.33 -17.09 1.71
N GLY A 231 -17.80 -17.31 0.50
CA GLY A 231 -18.11 -16.47 -0.67
C GLY A 231 -17.39 -15.12 -0.77
N THR A 232 -16.40 -14.85 0.09
CA THR A 232 -15.60 -13.61 0.03
C THR A 232 -14.10 -13.91 0.02
N GLN A 233 -13.36 -13.18 -0.79
CA GLN A 233 -11.90 -13.11 -0.74
C GLN A 233 -11.45 -11.65 -0.70
N TYR A 234 -10.19 -11.41 -0.33
CA TYR A 234 -9.62 -10.07 -0.31
C TYR A 234 -8.57 -9.90 -1.41
N VAL A 235 -8.69 -8.82 -2.17
CA VAL A 235 -7.72 -8.38 -3.18
C VAL A 235 -7.08 -7.06 -2.75
N LEU A 236 -5.84 -6.82 -3.16
CA LEU A 236 -5.17 -5.53 -3.05
C LEU A 236 -5.71 -4.61 -4.14
N ALA A 237 -6.75 -3.85 -3.80
CA ALA A 237 -7.43 -2.92 -4.69
C ALA A 237 -6.64 -1.65 -4.97
N GLY A 238 -5.60 -1.36 -4.18
CA GLY A 238 -4.76 -0.19 -4.42
C GLY A 238 -3.91 0.26 -3.24
N VAL A 239 -3.49 1.51 -3.30
CA VAL A 239 -2.64 2.16 -2.29
C VAL A 239 -3.30 3.43 -1.81
N ASN A 240 -3.49 3.58 -0.50
CA ASN A 240 -4.10 4.77 0.09
C ASN A 240 -3.24 5.99 -0.23
N ALA A 241 -3.82 6.98 -0.89
CA ALA A 241 -3.17 8.23 -1.31
C ALA A 241 -3.59 9.43 -0.44
N GLY A 242 -4.17 9.16 0.73
CA GLY A 242 -4.51 10.17 1.73
C GLY A 242 -5.99 10.52 1.73
N HIS A 243 -6.31 11.70 2.24
CA HIS A 243 -7.69 12.16 2.37
C HIS A 243 -7.96 13.43 1.57
N ILE A 244 -9.24 13.66 1.32
CA ILE A 244 -9.70 14.95 0.82
C ILE A 244 -9.69 15.93 1.98
N GLU A 245 -8.91 17.01 1.83
CA GLU A 245 -8.92 18.13 2.76
C GLU A 245 -10.28 18.84 2.68
N ALA A 246 -11.08 18.72 3.73
CA ALA A 246 -12.27 19.55 3.90
C ALA A 246 -11.84 20.95 4.35
N ARG A 247 -12.56 22.00 3.92
CA ARG A 247 -12.32 23.39 4.34
C ARG A 247 -12.44 23.62 5.87
N SER A 248 -12.92 22.64 6.61
CA SER A 248 -12.94 22.63 8.08
C SER A 248 -12.41 21.30 8.62
N ASP A 249 -11.57 21.38 9.65
CA ASP A 249 -10.93 20.23 10.30
C ASP A 249 -11.93 19.21 10.87
N ALA A 250 -13.18 19.62 11.10
CA ALA A 250 -14.23 18.79 11.70
C ALA A 250 -14.69 17.63 10.81
N ALA A 251 -14.41 17.65 9.51
CA ALA A 251 -14.73 16.57 8.56
C ALA A 251 -13.49 16.02 7.83
N ALA A 252 -12.28 16.47 8.21
CA ALA A 252 -11.05 16.03 7.58
C ALA A 252 -10.83 14.52 7.81
N GLY A 253 -10.47 13.81 6.75
CA GLY A 253 -10.14 12.39 6.83
C GLY A 253 -11.31 11.42 6.65
N ALA A 254 -12.57 11.86 6.54
CA ALA A 254 -13.71 10.95 6.36
C ALA A 254 -13.81 10.35 4.93
N ILE A 255 -13.38 11.13 3.93
CA ILE A 255 -13.23 10.66 2.56
C ILE A 255 -11.74 10.50 2.26
N SER A 256 -11.33 9.26 2.01
CA SER A 256 -10.00 8.92 1.55
C SER A 256 -10.00 8.64 0.05
N ARG A 257 -8.81 8.61 -0.53
CA ARG A 257 -8.57 8.28 -1.94
C ARG A 257 -7.51 7.20 -2.02
N PHE A 258 -7.60 6.32 -3.01
CA PHE A 258 -6.57 5.33 -3.27
C PHE A 258 -6.23 5.26 -4.75
N VAL A 259 -4.94 5.11 -5.06
CA VAL A 259 -4.45 4.78 -6.40
C VAL A 259 -4.79 3.32 -6.67
N LYS A 260 -5.46 3.05 -7.78
CA LYS A 260 -6.00 1.72 -8.12
C LYS A 260 -4.89 0.67 -8.32
N GLY A 261 -5.23 -0.58 -8.03
CA GLY A 261 -4.32 -1.73 -8.07
C GLY A 261 -3.78 -2.06 -9.47
N ASP A 262 -4.51 -1.73 -10.52
CA ASP A 262 -4.07 -1.88 -11.91
C ASP A 262 -2.89 -0.95 -12.25
N VAL A 263 -2.91 0.26 -11.72
CA VAL A 263 -1.80 1.22 -11.85
C VAL A 263 -0.58 0.76 -11.04
N LEU A 264 -0.79 0.14 -9.88
CA LEU A 264 0.28 -0.51 -9.13
C LEU A 264 0.86 -1.72 -9.88
N ALA A 265 0.03 -2.54 -10.51
CA ALA A 265 0.50 -3.65 -11.32
C ALA A 265 1.38 -3.17 -12.48
N ASP A 266 0.99 -2.11 -13.17
CA ASP A 266 1.80 -1.49 -14.24
C ASP A 266 3.16 -0.99 -13.72
N LEU A 267 3.20 -0.36 -12.54
CA LEU A 267 4.46 0.11 -11.95
C LEU A 267 5.35 -1.05 -11.47
N LEU A 268 4.77 -2.11 -10.92
CA LEU A 268 5.52 -3.32 -10.54
C LEU A 268 6.15 -3.99 -11.76
N ARG A 269 5.45 -4.06 -12.91
CA ARG A 269 6.01 -4.52 -14.19
C ARG A 269 7.18 -3.66 -14.64
N GLN A 270 7.03 -2.34 -14.57
CA GLN A 270 8.13 -1.40 -14.87
C GLN A 270 9.34 -1.62 -13.95
N ALA A 271 9.10 -1.99 -12.70
CA ALA A 271 10.13 -2.32 -11.71
C ALA A 271 10.69 -3.75 -11.86
N GLY A 272 10.21 -4.53 -12.84
CA GLY A 272 10.74 -5.85 -13.21
C GLY A 272 9.91 -7.06 -12.74
N ALA A 273 8.69 -6.87 -12.23
CA ALA A 273 7.80 -7.97 -11.87
C ALA A 273 7.13 -8.61 -13.10
N ASP A 274 7.00 -9.93 -13.12
CA ASP A 274 6.26 -10.71 -14.12
C ASP A 274 4.77 -10.91 -13.75
N ILE A 275 4.03 -9.79 -13.73
CA ILE A 275 2.59 -9.79 -13.39
C ILE A 275 1.76 -9.97 -14.66
N PHE A 276 1.22 -11.16 -14.88
CA PHE A 276 0.34 -11.44 -16.02
C PHE A 276 -1.07 -10.88 -15.83
N GLU A 277 -1.54 -10.09 -16.79
CA GLU A 277 -2.98 -9.91 -17.02
C GLU A 277 -3.48 -11.10 -17.84
N LEU A 278 -4.55 -11.76 -17.38
CA LEU A 278 -5.27 -12.68 -18.27
C LEU A 278 -5.70 -11.86 -19.51
N PRO A 279 -5.42 -12.32 -20.73
CA PRO A 279 -5.86 -11.63 -21.93
C PRO A 279 -7.38 -11.47 -21.85
N GLY A 280 -7.84 -10.21 -21.90
CA GLY A 280 -9.24 -9.87 -21.69
C GLY A 280 -10.14 -10.59 -22.69
N GLU A 281 -11.18 -11.24 -22.16
CA GLU A 281 -12.41 -11.54 -22.90
C GLU A 281 -13.23 -10.27 -23.15
#